data_AF-A0A6J3AGT0-F1
#
_entry.id   AF-A0A6J3AGT0-F1
#
_cell.length_a   1.000
_cell.length_b   1.000
_cell.length_c   1.000
_cell.angle_alpha   90.00
_cell.angle_beta   90.00
_cell.angle_gamma   90.00
#
_symmetry.space_group_name_H-M   'P 1'
#
loop_
_entity.id
_entity.type
_entity.pdbx_description
1 polymer ?
#
loop_
_entity_poly.entity_id
_entity_poly.type
_entity_poly.pdbx_seq_one_letter_code
_entity_poly.pdbx_strand_id
1 'polypeptide(L)'
;MEPLTAYPLRCSGPKAKFGDSEPRPSKEVVTFARNNYGVTFPIFHKIKILGSEAEPAFRFLVDSSKKEPKWNFWKYLVNPEGQVVKSWRPEEPIEVIRPEIAALIRQMIIKKKEDL
;
A
#
# COMPACT_ATOMS: atom_id res chain seq x y z
N MET A 1 2.87 -16.79 0.03
CA MET A 1 3.67 -15.56 -0.15
C MET A 1 2.64 -14.49 -0.43
N GLU A 2 2.23 -13.73 0.60
CA GLU A 2 1.19 -12.72 0.41
C GLU A 2 1.71 -11.66 -0.56
N PRO A 3 1.00 -11.36 -1.66
CA PRO A 3 1.48 -10.46 -2.67
C PRO A 3 1.51 -9.03 -2.12
N LEU A 4 2.61 -8.31 -2.40
CA LEU A 4 2.67 -6.86 -2.24
C LEU A 4 1.46 -6.25 -2.94
N THR A 5 0.59 -5.56 -2.22
CA THR A 5 -0.66 -5.03 -2.80
C THR A 5 -0.50 -3.56 -3.14
N ALA A 6 -0.97 -3.15 -4.32
CA ALA A 6 -0.98 -1.75 -4.73
C ALA A 6 -2.41 -1.21 -4.86
N TYR A 7 -2.66 -0.04 -4.26
CA TYR A 7 -3.91 0.70 -4.42
C TYR A 7 -3.64 1.93 -5.28
N PRO A 8 -4.23 2.06 -6.48
CA PRO A 8 -4.23 3.32 -7.21
C PRO A 8 -5.02 4.35 -6.41
N LEU A 9 -4.38 5.48 -6.09
CA LEU A 9 -4.87 6.42 -5.09
C LEU A 9 -5.66 7.56 -5.75
N ARG A 10 -6.87 7.83 -5.25
CA ARG A 10 -7.55 9.12 -5.42
C ARG A 10 -7.54 9.84 -4.08
N CYS A 11 -7.03 11.06 -4.07
CA CYS A 11 -7.21 11.95 -2.94
C CYS A 11 -8.11 13.10 -3.39
N SER A 12 -9.35 13.12 -2.92
CA SER A 12 -10.24 14.28 -3.06
C SER A 12 -10.44 14.88 -1.68
N GLY A 13 -9.78 16.01 -1.39
CA GLY A 13 -9.93 16.74 -0.13
C GLY A 13 -9.27 18.13 -0.19
N PRO A 14 -9.67 19.09 0.66
CA PRO A 14 -9.26 20.50 0.55
C PRO A 14 -7.75 20.76 0.76
N LYS A 15 -7.00 19.78 1.30
CA LYS A 15 -5.53 19.82 1.44
C LYS A 15 -4.81 18.80 0.56
N ALA A 16 -5.54 18.08 -0.30
CA ALA A 16 -4.97 17.10 -1.21
C ALA A 16 -4.23 17.83 -2.34
N LYS A 17 -2.89 17.79 -2.33
CA LYS A 17 -2.07 18.23 -3.48
C LYS A 17 -2.03 17.21 -4.62
N PHE A 18 -2.81 16.13 -4.52
CA PHE A 18 -2.95 15.06 -5.49
C PHE A 18 -3.86 15.49 -6.65
N GLY A 19 -3.49 16.55 -7.35
CA GLY A 19 -4.19 16.96 -8.57
C GLY A 19 -4.16 15.81 -9.58
N ASP A 20 -5.32 15.43 -10.12
CA ASP A 20 -5.65 14.56 -11.27
C ASP A 20 -4.57 13.62 -11.85
N SER A 21 -3.66 13.09 -11.03
CA SER A 21 -2.46 12.36 -11.47
C SER A 21 -2.79 11.00 -12.06
N GLU A 22 -4.04 10.57 -11.93
CA GLU A 22 -4.56 9.35 -12.50
C GLU A 22 -5.94 9.62 -13.13
N PRO A 23 -5.99 10.27 -14.30
CA PRO A 23 -7.25 10.61 -14.96
C PRO A 23 -7.92 9.36 -15.57
N ARG A 24 -7.16 8.26 -15.73
CA ARG A 24 -7.60 7.03 -16.37
C ARG A 24 -8.56 6.22 -15.47
N PRO A 25 -9.56 5.55 -16.06
CA PRO A 25 -10.38 4.56 -15.36
C PRO A 25 -9.55 3.44 -14.73
N SER A 26 -10.02 2.89 -13.59
CA SER A 26 -9.31 1.83 -12.85
C SER A 26 -8.90 0.63 -13.72
N LYS A 27 -9.74 0.23 -14.69
CA LYS A 27 -9.42 -0.88 -15.61
C LYS A 27 -8.22 -0.59 -16.51
N GLU A 28 -8.09 0.65 -16.99
CA GLU A 28 -6.96 1.06 -17.82
C GLU A 28 -5.66 1.15 -17.01
N VAL A 29 -5.73 1.54 -15.74
CA VAL A 29 -4.57 1.57 -14.83
C VAL A 29 -3.99 0.16 -14.65
N VAL A 30 -4.86 -0.84 -14.43
CA VAL A 30 -4.44 -2.24 -14.29
C VAL A 30 -3.78 -2.74 -15.57
N THR A 31 -4.41 -2.52 -16.73
CA THR A 31 -3.86 -2.92 -18.03
C THR A 31 -2.53 -2.23 -18.32
N PHE A 32 -2.44 -0.92 -18.06
CA PHE A 32 -1.21 -0.15 -18.24
C PHE A 32 -0.07 -0.72 -17.38
N ALA A 33 -0.31 -0.96 -16.09
CA ALA A 33 0.71 -1.46 -15.19
C ALA A 33 1.20 -2.86 -15.59
N ARG A 34 0.28 -3.75 -15.98
CA ARG A 34 0.62 -5.09 -16.45
C ARG A 34 1.40 -5.07 -17.76
N ASN A 35 0.96 -4.28 -18.74
CA ASN A 35 1.58 -4.26 -20.06
C ASN A 35 2.96 -3.60 -20.08
N ASN A 36 3.17 -2.55 -19.27
CA ASN A 36 4.43 -1.80 -19.27
C ASN A 36 5.45 -2.31 -18.26
N TYR A 37 4.99 -2.88 -17.13
CA TYR A 37 5.87 -3.27 -16.02
C TYR A 37 5.78 -4.75 -15.64
N GLY A 38 4.91 -5.54 -16.28
CA GLY A 38 4.80 -6.98 -16.03
C GLY A 38 4.34 -7.33 -14.61
N VAL A 39 3.69 -6.40 -13.90
CA VAL A 39 3.33 -6.62 -12.50
C VAL A 39 2.26 -7.69 -12.35
N THR A 40 2.49 -8.63 -11.42
CA THR A 40 1.58 -9.74 -11.12
C THR A 40 0.78 -9.53 -9.85
N PHE A 41 1.12 -8.51 -9.06
CA PHE A 41 0.39 -8.18 -7.84
C PHE A 41 -1.01 -7.63 -8.11
N PRO A 42 -1.94 -7.79 -7.15
CA PRO A 42 -3.27 -7.20 -7.27
C PRO A 42 -3.19 -5.67 -7.26
N ILE A 43 -3.87 -5.07 -8.23
CA ILE A 43 -4.10 -3.63 -8.33
C ILE A 43 -5.60 -3.44 -8.12
N PHE A 44 -5.96 -2.74 -7.05
CA PHE A 44 -7.35 -2.52 -6.68
C PHE A 44 -7.97 -1.37 -7.49
N HIS A 45 -9.29 -1.17 -7.33
CA HIS A 45 -9.95 -0.02 -7.90
C HIS A 45 -9.49 1.27 -7.20
N LYS A 46 -9.69 2.39 -7.88
CA LYS A 46 -9.36 3.71 -7.38
C LYS A 46 -10.24 4.06 -6.16
N ILE A 47 -9.60 4.30 -5.01
CA ILE A 47 -10.28 4.61 -3.74
C ILE A 47 -10.00 6.05 -3.29
N LYS A 48 -10.88 6.60 -2.45
CA LYS A 48 -10.61 7.83 -1.70
C LYS A 48 -9.83 7.47 -0.43
N ILE A 49 -8.73 8.16 -0.14
CA ILE A 49 -7.92 7.88 1.05
C ILE A 49 -7.91 9.00 2.10
N LEU A 50 -8.44 10.17 1.75
CA LEU A 50 -8.57 11.33 2.64
C LEU A 50 -10.02 11.79 2.70
N GLY A 51 -10.38 12.46 3.81
CA GLY A 51 -11.70 13.04 4.01
C GLY A 51 -12.74 12.07 4.60
N SER A 52 -13.98 12.57 4.70
CA SER A 52 -15.12 11.81 5.26
C SER A 52 -15.42 10.54 4.46
N GLU A 53 -15.21 10.59 3.15
CA GLU A 53 -15.43 9.48 2.22
C GLU A 53 -14.18 8.59 2.04
N ALA A 54 -13.18 8.70 2.90
CA ALA A 54 -12.02 7.81 2.84
C ALA A 54 -12.44 6.36 3.08
N GLU A 55 -11.89 5.47 2.26
CA GLU A 55 -12.10 4.02 2.33
C GLU A 55 -11.73 3.48 3.72
N PRO A 56 -12.62 2.74 4.41
CA PRO A 56 -12.37 2.26 5.76
C PRO A 56 -11.08 1.45 5.90
N ALA A 57 -10.75 0.61 4.91
CA ALA A 57 -9.52 -0.17 4.91
C ALA A 57 -8.27 0.72 4.91
N PHE A 58 -8.29 1.82 4.16
CA PHE A 58 -7.17 2.76 4.13
C PHE A 58 -7.12 3.62 5.39
N ARG A 59 -8.29 4.01 5.92
CA ARG A 59 -8.39 4.73 7.19
C ARG A 59 -7.75 3.93 8.34
N PHE A 60 -8.00 2.63 8.39
CA PHE A 60 -7.34 1.74 9.34
C PHE A 60 -5.80 1.80 9.26
N LEU A 61 -5.21 1.86 8.06
CA LEU A 61 -3.76 1.97 7.88
C LEU A 61 -3.22 3.29 8.44
N VAL A 62 -3.92 4.39 8.16
CA VAL A 62 -3.56 5.73 8.65
C VAL A 62 -3.69 5.80 10.17
N ASP A 63 -4.79 5.27 10.72
CA ASP A 63 -5.07 5.29 12.15
C ASP A 63 -4.10 4.39 12.94
N SER A 64 -3.69 3.26 12.37
CA SER A 64 -2.74 2.34 13.00
C SER A 64 -1.31 2.90 12.99
N SER A 65 -0.89 3.47 11.86
CA SER A 65 0.46 4.06 11.73
C SER A 65 0.59 5.45 12.35
N LYS A 66 -0.52 6.16 12.55
CA LYS A 66 -0.58 7.61 12.80
C LYS A 66 0.15 8.43 11.73
N LYS A 67 0.24 7.89 10.50
CA LYS A 67 0.89 8.54 9.35
C LYS A 67 -0.10 8.69 8.20
N GLU A 68 -0.59 9.91 8.03
CA GLU A 68 -1.45 10.28 6.91
C GLU A 68 -0.63 10.53 5.64
N PRO A 69 -1.00 9.92 4.50
CA PRO A 69 -0.27 10.12 3.24
C PRO A 69 -0.48 11.53 2.71
N LYS A 70 0.65 12.20 2.41
CA LYS A 70 0.65 13.55 1.83
C LYS A 70 0.91 13.58 0.33
N TRP A 71 1.34 12.45 -0.25
CA TRP A 71 1.66 12.30 -1.67
C TRP A 71 1.43 10.84 -2.14
N ASN A 72 1.58 10.57 -3.44
CA ASN A 72 1.50 9.21 -3.99
C ASN A 72 2.70 8.37 -3.51
N PHE A 73 2.56 7.04 -3.49
CA PHE A 73 3.62 6.07 -3.13
C PHE A 73 4.04 6.02 -1.65
N TRP A 74 3.12 6.36 -0.74
CA TRP A 74 3.22 5.92 0.65
C TRP A 74 3.08 4.40 0.75
N LYS A 75 3.81 3.79 1.69
CA LYS A 75 3.95 2.34 1.80
C LYS A 75 3.67 1.95 3.24
N TYR A 76 2.88 0.90 3.44
CA TYR A 76 2.55 0.36 4.76
C TYR A 76 2.83 -1.13 4.78
N LEU A 77 3.58 -1.61 5.77
CA LEU A 77 3.80 -3.04 6.01
C LEU A 77 2.80 -3.52 7.04
N VAL A 78 2.00 -4.51 6.65
CA VAL A 78 0.99 -5.16 7.49
C VAL A 78 1.45 -6.58 7.80
N ASN A 79 1.38 -6.99 9.06
CA ASN A 79 1.72 -8.35 9.49
C ASN A 79 0.55 -9.33 9.28
N PRO A 80 0.76 -10.65 9.44
CA PRO A 80 -0.29 -11.66 9.27
C PRO A 80 -1.48 -11.49 10.21
N GLU A 81 -1.28 -10.85 11.36
CA GLU A 81 -2.31 -10.52 12.33
C GLU A 81 -3.10 -9.26 11.94
N GLY A 82 -2.84 -8.66 10.77
CA GLY A 82 -3.55 -7.50 10.24
C GLY A 82 -3.10 -6.16 10.83
N GLN A 83 -1.97 -6.13 11.55
CA GLN A 83 -1.46 -4.93 12.21
C GLN A 83 -0.43 -4.22 11.34
N VAL A 84 -0.48 -2.88 11.30
CA VAL A 84 0.56 -2.08 10.63
C VAL A 84 1.81 -2.04 11.50
N VAL A 85 2.89 -2.64 11.02
CA VAL A 85 4.17 -2.73 11.75
C VAL A 85 5.17 -1.67 11.32
N LYS A 86 5.06 -1.17 10.07
CA LYS A 86 5.95 -0.12 9.56
C LYS A 86 5.28 0.68 8.44
N SER A 87 5.73 1.92 8.24
CA SER A 87 5.30 2.76 7.13
C SER A 87 6.46 3.58 6.61
N TRP A 88 6.46 3.85 5.29
CA TRP A 88 7.51 4.61 4.61
C TRP A 88 6.91 5.67 3.70
N ARG A 89 7.63 6.78 3.60
CA ARG A 89 7.34 7.88 2.69
C ARG A 89 7.73 7.53 1.25
N PRO A 90 7.26 8.31 0.26
CA PRO A 90 7.57 8.09 -1.15
C PRO A 90 9.07 8.10 -1.45
N GLU A 91 9.82 8.98 -0.79
CA GLU A 91 11.24 9.25 -1.03
C GLU A 91 12.15 8.18 -0.42
N GLU A 92 11.61 7.33 0.46
CA GLU A 92 12.39 6.28 1.10
C GLU A 92 12.68 5.15 0.10
N PRO A 93 13.97 4.80 -0.10
CA PRO A 93 14.39 3.88 -1.15
C PRO A 93 14.09 2.42 -0.79
N ILE A 94 14.07 1.53 -1.78
CA ILE A 94 13.68 0.11 -1.58
C ILE A 94 14.67 -0.63 -0.68
N GLU A 95 15.93 -0.20 -0.63
CA GLU A 95 17.02 -0.73 0.18
C GLU A 95 16.71 -0.68 1.68
N VAL A 96 15.93 0.30 2.14
CA VAL A 96 15.49 0.38 3.55
C VAL A 96 14.20 -0.40 3.84
N ILE A 97 13.51 -0.86 2.79
CA ILE A 97 12.23 -1.57 2.89
C ILE A 97 12.44 -3.08 2.84
N ARG A 98 13.30 -3.57 1.92
CA ARG A 98 13.54 -5.01 1.72
C ARG A 98 13.96 -5.77 2.99
N PRO A 99 14.88 -5.25 3.83
CA PRO A 99 15.31 -5.98 5.03
C PRO A 99 14.17 -6.23 6.01
N GLU A 100 13.25 -5.27 6.14
CA GLU A 100 12.11 -5.33 7.05
C GLU A 100 11.08 -6.37 6.59
N ILE A 101 10.79 -6.41 5.28
CA ILE A 101 9.93 -7.44 4.69
C ILE A 101 10.55 -8.82 4.85
N ALA A 102 11.85 -8.96 4.56
CA ALA A 102 12.55 -10.24 4.67
C ALA A 102 12.58 -10.76 6.11
N ALA A 103 12.78 -9.87 7.09
CA ALA A 103 12.74 -10.21 8.51
C ALA A 103 11.35 -10.73 8.92
N LEU A 104 10.28 -10.04 8.51
CA LEU A 104 8.92 -10.45 8.83
C LEU A 104 8.57 -11.81 8.20
N ILE A 105 8.90 -12.02 6.93
CA ILE A 105 8.70 -13.31 6.26
C ILE A 105 9.48 -14.42 6.96
N ARG A 106 10.73 -14.16 7.37
CA ARG A 106 11.55 -15.14 8.09
C ARG A 106 10.88 -15.55 9.41
N GLN A 107 10.38 -14.59 10.19
CA GLN A 107 9.65 -14.89 11.42
C GLN A 107 8.40 -15.72 11.17
N MET A 108 7.64 -15.40 10.11
CA MET A 108 6.45 -16.18 9.73
C MET A 108 6.77 -17.62 9.36
N ILE A 109 7.86 -17.85 8.62
CA ILE A 109 8.28 -19.20 8.23
C ILE A 109 8.68 -20.02 9.45
N ILE A 110 9.39 -19.41 10.40
CA ILE A 110 9.80 -20.09 11.65
C ILE A 110 8.57 -20.45 12.48
N LYS A 111 7.68 -19.49 12.75
CA LYS A 111 6.46 -19.71 13.52
C LYS A 111 5.60 -20.84 12.93
N LYS A 112 5.39 -20.82 11.61
CA LYS A 112 4.65 -21.90 10.92
C LYS A 112 5.31 -23.27 11.00
N LYS A 113 6.64 -23.36 11.16
CA LYS A 113 7.34 -24.63 11.33
C LYS A 113 7.26 -25.16 12.76
N GLU A 114 7.16 -24.26 13.75
CA GLU A 114 7.01 -24.62 15.17
C GLU A 114 5.58 -25.04 15.49
N ASP A 115 4.59 -24.47 14.78
CA ASP A 115 3.17 -24.81 14.91
C ASP A 115 2.76 -26.12 14.18
N LEU A 116 3.69 -26.78 13.47
CA LEU A 116 3.48 -28.01 12.67
C LEU A 116 4.07 -29.24 13.39
#